data_AF-A0A355A6Z7-F1
#
_entry.id   AF-A0A355A6Z7-F1
#
_cell.length_a   1.000
_cell.length_b   1.000
_cell.length_c   1.000
_cell.angle_alpha   90.00
_cell.angle_beta   90.00
_cell.angle_gamma   90.00
#
_symmetry.space_group_name_H-M   'P 1'
#
loop_
_entity.id
_entity.type
_entity.pdbx_description
1 polymer ?
#
loop_
_entity_poly.entity_id
_entity_poly.type
_entity_poly.pdbx_seq_one_letter_code
_entity_poly.pdbx_strand_id
1 'polypeptide(L)'
;SLIKEGVGHLPNVVLHKGGNYIISAATFPSYFIKEYQEQVETHARLDLEVFSKYIVPTLGISKRFVGDEPYCEVTAAYNRIMQEVLPACGVGVEVVPRLTYDGLAVSASRVRELIRMNKIDEVKGLVPESTYRFLLSSEAQEIIKHIQLSYQRH
;
A
#
# COMPACT_ATOMS: atom_id res chain seq x y z
N SER A 1 -16.47 2.07 -3.54
CA SER A 1 -15.18 2.38 -2.89
C SER A 1 -14.30 3.11 -3.90
N LEU A 2 -13.42 4.00 -3.45
CA LEU A 2 -12.54 4.78 -4.33
C LEU A 2 -11.67 3.91 -5.24
N ILE A 3 -11.26 2.73 -4.74
CA ILE A 3 -10.49 1.76 -5.51
C ILE A 3 -11.32 1.21 -6.68
N LYS A 4 -12.58 0.80 -6.43
CA LYS A 4 -13.46 0.25 -7.48
C LYS A 4 -13.72 1.26 -8.60
N GLU A 5 -13.88 2.53 -8.24
CA GLU A 5 -14.02 3.62 -9.22
C GLU A 5 -12.72 3.90 -9.97
N GLY A 6 -11.59 3.96 -9.24
CA GLY A 6 -10.27 4.21 -9.81
C GLY A 6 -9.84 3.15 -10.82
N VAL A 7 -10.21 1.89 -10.62
CA VAL A 7 -9.92 0.79 -11.56
C VAL A 7 -11.05 0.50 -12.54
N GLY A 8 -12.19 1.20 -12.47
CA GLY A 8 -13.38 0.86 -13.25
C GLY A 8 -13.22 0.98 -14.77
N HIS A 9 -12.20 1.72 -15.22
CA HIS A 9 -11.83 1.85 -16.63
C HIS A 9 -10.94 0.68 -17.13
N LEU A 10 -10.47 -0.21 -16.26
CA LEU A 10 -9.60 -1.33 -16.58
C LEU A 10 -10.43 -2.63 -16.69
N PRO A 11 -10.68 -3.15 -17.91
CA PRO A 11 -11.55 -4.32 -18.10
C PRO A 11 -10.91 -5.63 -17.60
N ASN A 12 -9.59 -5.63 -17.37
CA ASN A 12 -8.79 -6.78 -16.98
C ASN A 12 -8.37 -6.75 -15.50
N VAL A 13 -9.05 -5.97 -14.66
CA VAL A 13 -8.78 -5.88 -13.23
C VAL A 13 -9.93 -6.50 -12.43
N VAL A 14 -9.60 -7.48 -11.59
CA VAL A 14 -10.52 -8.04 -10.59
C VAL A 14 -10.12 -7.53 -9.21
N LEU A 15 -11.05 -6.85 -8.54
CA LEU A 15 -10.83 -6.35 -7.19
C LEU A 15 -11.22 -7.41 -6.15
N HIS A 16 -10.24 -7.93 -5.42
CA HIS A 16 -10.46 -8.81 -4.27
C HIS A 16 -10.42 -8.02 -2.97
N LYS A 17 -11.31 -8.38 -2.03
CA LYS A 17 -11.22 -7.87 -0.66
C LYS A 17 -10.03 -8.53 0.03
N GLY A 18 -9.19 -7.73 0.68
CA GLY A 18 -8.21 -8.25 1.64
C GLY A 18 -8.94 -8.97 2.77
N GLY A 19 -8.61 -10.24 2.99
CA GLY A 19 -9.11 -11.02 4.13
C GLY A 19 -8.16 -10.94 5.32
N ASN A 20 -8.35 -11.83 6.29
CA ASN A 20 -7.58 -11.85 7.54
C ASN A 20 -6.09 -12.22 7.38
N TYR A 21 -5.63 -12.57 6.18
CA TYR A 21 -4.33 -13.21 5.95
C TYR A 21 -3.49 -12.57 4.84
N ILE A 22 -3.94 -11.47 4.22
CA ILE A 22 -3.15 -10.74 3.20
C ILE A 22 -2.54 -9.52 3.88
N ILE A 23 -1.25 -9.58 4.24
CA ILE A 23 -0.53 -8.48 4.92
C ILE A 23 -1.34 -7.98 6.11
N SER A 24 -1.68 -8.88 7.02
CA SER A 24 -2.50 -8.59 8.21
C SER A 24 -1.64 -8.60 9.47
N ALA A 25 -2.14 -8.00 10.55
CA ALA A 25 -1.48 -8.09 11.85
C ALA A 25 -1.36 -9.55 12.36
N ALA A 26 -2.15 -10.48 11.83
CA ALA A 26 -2.10 -11.89 12.21
C ALA A 26 -0.95 -12.66 11.54
N THR A 27 -0.56 -12.31 10.31
CA THR A 27 0.53 -12.97 9.58
C THR A 27 1.81 -12.14 9.55
N PHE A 28 1.68 -10.82 9.64
CA PHE A 28 2.78 -9.87 9.54
C PHE A 28 2.66 -8.74 10.58
N PRO A 29 2.68 -9.04 11.90
CA PRO A 29 2.52 -8.04 12.96
C PRO A 29 3.62 -6.97 12.95
N SER A 30 4.86 -7.36 12.61
CA SER A 30 6.01 -6.45 12.53
C SER A 30 5.88 -5.38 11.44
N TYR A 31 5.02 -5.59 10.44
CA TYR A 31 4.68 -4.55 9.46
C TYR A 31 3.95 -3.36 10.10
N PHE A 32 3.22 -3.61 11.20
CA PHE A 32 2.41 -2.61 11.89
C PHE A 32 3.07 -2.07 13.16
N ILE A 33 4.13 -2.71 13.67
CA ILE A 33 4.78 -2.35 14.93
C ILE A 33 6.29 -2.13 14.73
N LYS A 34 6.72 -0.86 14.81
CA LYS A 34 8.10 -0.42 14.53
C LYS A 34 9.17 -1.03 15.46
N GLU A 35 8.79 -1.54 16.62
CA GLU A 35 9.71 -2.10 17.63
C GLU A 35 10.15 -3.55 17.31
N TYR A 36 9.48 -4.23 16.37
CA TYR A 36 9.71 -5.65 16.05
C TYR A 36 10.61 -5.86 14.81
N GLN A 37 11.49 -4.91 14.50
CA GLN A 37 12.38 -4.98 13.33
C GLN A 37 13.20 -6.28 13.28
N GLU A 38 13.59 -6.83 14.42
CA GLU A 38 14.35 -8.09 14.53
C GLU A 38 13.60 -9.32 14.00
N GLN A 39 12.27 -9.28 13.89
CA GLN A 39 11.44 -10.42 13.50
C GLN A 39 10.78 -10.24 12.12
N VAL A 40 11.16 -9.19 11.37
CA VAL A 40 10.56 -8.89 10.07
C VAL A 40 10.75 -10.03 9.08
N GLU A 41 11.92 -10.68 9.07
CA GLU A 41 12.17 -11.77 8.13
C GLU A 41 11.27 -12.99 8.38
N THR A 42 11.15 -13.43 9.63
CA THR A 42 10.30 -14.57 9.99
C THR A 42 8.84 -14.31 9.63
N HIS A 43 8.33 -13.11 9.95
CA HIS A 43 6.96 -12.74 9.64
C HIS A 43 6.72 -12.60 8.14
N ALA A 44 7.67 -12.01 7.41
CA ALA A 44 7.62 -11.91 5.96
C ALA A 44 7.54 -13.30 5.32
N ARG A 45 8.37 -14.24 5.77
CA ARG A 45 8.37 -15.62 5.27
C ARG A 45 7.05 -16.33 5.57
N LEU A 46 6.50 -16.17 6.77
CA LEU A 46 5.20 -16.74 7.14
C LEU A 46 4.08 -16.21 6.23
N ASP A 47 3.99 -14.89 6.05
CA ASP A 47 3.00 -14.27 5.17
C ASP A 47 3.15 -14.74 3.71
N LEU A 48 4.39 -14.83 3.22
CA LEU A 48 4.68 -15.32 1.86
C LEU A 48 4.40 -16.81 1.70
N GLU A 49 4.57 -17.63 2.74
CA GLU A 49 4.20 -19.04 2.73
C GLU A 49 2.68 -19.21 2.66
N VAL A 50 1.92 -18.45 3.45
CA VAL A 50 0.45 -18.45 3.36
C VAL A 50 0.01 -17.99 1.96
N PHE A 51 0.60 -16.92 1.45
CA PHE A 51 0.32 -16.41 0.11
C PHE A 51 0.60 -17.44 -0.98
N SER A 52 1.79 -18.05 -0.98
CA SER A 52 2.21 -19.00 -2.01
C SER A 52 1.42 -20.31 -1.95
N LYS A 53 1.09 -20.79 -0.75
CA LYS A 53 0.39 -22.06 -0.56
C LYS A 53 -1.10 -21.99 -0.84
N TYR A 54 -1.76 -20.88 -0.47
CA TYR A 54 -3.23 -20.80 -0.51
C TYR A 54 -3.74 -19.83 -1.56
N ILE A 55 -3.08 -18.68 -1.77
CA ILE A 55 -3.62 -17.61 -2.61
C ILE A 55 -3.19 -17.78 -4.06
N VAL A 56 -1.90 -18.04 -4.29
CA VAL A 56 -1.32 -18.25 -5.62
C VAL A 56 -2.06 -19.32 -6.44
N PRO A 57 -2.25 -20.57 -5.96
CA PRO A 57 -2.93 -21.60 -6.75
C PRO A 57 -4.41 -21.31 -6.95
N THR A 58 -5.08 -20.71 -5.95
CA THR A 58 -6.51 -20.40 -6.01
C THR A 58 -6.83 -19.32 -7.04
N LEU A 59 -5.93 -18.33 -7.18
CA LEU A 59 -6.12 -17.19 -8.09
C LEU A 59 -5.33 -17.33 -9.40
N GLY A 60 -4.55 -18.40 -9.58
CA GLY A 60 -3.70 -18.61 -10.75
C GLY A 60 -2.65 -17.51 -10.93
N ILE A 61 -2.08 -17.01 -9.83
CA ILE A 61 -1.11 -15.90 -9.87
C ILE A 61 0.23 -16.41 -10.40
N SER A 62 0.73 -15.80 -11.48
CA SER A 62 2.08 -16.07 -12.01
C SER A 62 3.04 -14.90 -11.79
N LYS A 63 2.52 -13.74 -11.38
CA LYS A 63 3.32 -12.52 -11.20
C LYS A 63 2.75 -11.64 -10.10
N ARG A 64 3.63 -11.09 -9.26
CA ARG A 64 3.29 -10.13 -8.21
C ARG A 64 4.06 -8.83 -8.43
N PHE A 65 3.33 -7.71 -8.46
CA PHE A 65 3.90 -6.37 -8.56
C PHE A 65 3.96 -5.74 -7.17
N VAL A 66 5.09 -5.11 -6.84
CA VAL A 66 5.27 -4.34 -5.60
C VAL A 66 5.90 -3.00 -5.91
N GLY A 67 5.57 -1.96 -5.15
CA GLY A 67 6.24 -0.67 -5.27
C GLY A 67 7.62 -0.69 -4.64
N ASP A 68 8.55 0.07 -5.22
CA ASP A 68 9.83 0.36 -4.59
C ASP A 68 9.67 1.25 -3.35
N GLU A 69 10.33 0.89 -2.26
CA GLU A 69 10.26 1.58 -0.97
C GLU A 69 11.60 1.49 -0.24
N PRO A 70 12.61 2.27 -0.67
CA PRO A 70 13.94 2.24 -0.05
C PRO A 70 13.98 2.94 1.31
N TYR A 71 12.97 3.75 1.64
CA TYR A 71 12.94 4.55 2.87
C TYR A 71 12.29 3.84 4.06
N CYS A 72 11.72 2.65 3.84
CA CYS A 72 11.15 1.82 4.89
C CYS A 72 11.87 0.48 4.93
N GLU A 73 12.79 0.32 5.89
CA GLU A 73 13.61 -0.90 6.05
C GLU A 73 12.75 -2.17 6.12
N VAL A 74 11.59 -2.11 6.80
CA VAL A 74 10.64 -3.22 6.89
C VAL A 74 10.09 -3.61 5.52
N THR A 75 9.69 -2.62 4.71
CA THR A 75 9.13 -2.87 3.38
C THR A 75 10.22 -3.32 2.40
N ALA A 76 11.40 -2.73 2.46
CA ALA A 76 12.56 -3.14 1.67
C ALA A 76 12.96 -4.59 1.97
N ALA A 77 13.01 -4.97 3.25
CA ALA A 77 13.27 -6.35 3.66
C ALA A 77 12.18 -7.31 3.15
N TYR A 78 10.90 -6.96 3.28
CA TYR A 78 9.80 -7.77 2.76
C TYR A 78 9.88 -7.95 1.23
N ASN A 79 10.17 -6.88 0.48
CA ASN A 79 10.36 -6.96 -0.98
C ASN A 79 11.53 -7.89 -1.35
N ARG A 80 12.66 -7.80 -0.64
CA ARG A 80 13.81 -8.71 -0.85
C ARG A 80 13.42 -10.17 -0.61
N ILE A 81 12.80 -10.47 0.53
CA ILE A 81 12.38 -11.84 0.87
C ILE A 81 11.35 -12.36 -0.13
N MET A 82 10.45 -11.49 -0.61
CA MET A 82 9.49 -11.85 -1.65
C MET A 82 10.20 -12.28 -2.95
N GLN A 83 11.23 -11.54 -3.37
CA GLN A 83 12.05 -11.88 -4.54
C GLN A 83 12.85 -13.17 -4.34
N GLU A 84 13.23 -13.52 -3.11
CA GLU A 84 13.90 -14.79 -2.79
C GLU A 84 12.93 -15.98 -2.82
N VAL A 85 11.72 -15.82 -2.27
CA VAL A 85 10.80 -16.94 -2.00
C VAL A 85 9.87 -17.25 -3.18
N LEU A 86 9.23 -16.23 -3.76
CA LEU A 86 8.14 -16.44 -4.71
C LEU A 86 8.56 -17.07 -6.06
N PRO A 87 9.75 -16.80 -6.63
CA PRO A 87 10.17 -17.43 -7.87
C PRO A 87 10.24 -18.96 -7.79
N ALA A 88 10.63 -19.52 -6.64
CA ALA A 88 10.64 -20.97 -6.42
C ALA A 88 9.22 -21.58 -6.44
N CYS A 89 8.19 -20.76 -6.20
CA CYS A 89 6.78 -21.14 -6.29
C CYS A 89 6.16 -20.88 -7.67
N GLY A 90 6.98 -20.51 -8.68
CA GLY A 90 6.50 -20.18 -10.02
C GLY A 90 5.88 -18.79 -10.15
N VAL A 91 6.14 -17.88 -9.19
CA VAL A 91 5.62 -16.52 -9.20
C VAL A 91 6.75 -15.52 -9.41
N GLY A 92 6.74 -14.82 -10.54
CA GLY A 92 7.66 -13.71 -10.80
C GLY A 92 7.35 -12.50 -9.91
N VAL A 93 8.38 -11.80 -9.45
CA VAL A 93 8.23 -10.58 -8.64
C VAL A 93 8.77 -9.39 -9.43
N GLU A 94 7.93 -8.38 -9.63
CA GLU A 94 8.32 -7.14 -10.30
C GLU A 94 8.23 -5.96 -9.34
N VAL A 95 9.36 -5.31 -9.12
CA VAL A 95 9.44 -4.08 -8.34
C VAL A 95 9.24 -2.90 -9.29
N VAL A 96 8.14 -2.18 -9.10
CA VAL A 96 7.78 -1.01 -9.88
C VAL A 96 8.49 0.21 -9.26
N PRO A 97 9.25 0.99 -10.05
CA PRO A 97 9.91 2.19 -9.56
C PRO A 97 8.94 3.13 -8.86
N ARG A 98 9.43 3.77 -7.80
CA ARG A 98 8.64 4.70 -7.00
C ARG A 98 8.17 5.88 -7.86
N LEU A 99 6.86 6.14 -7.85
CA LEU A 99 6.30 7.30 -8.53
C LEU A 99 6.75 8.60 -7.85
N THR A 100 7.25 9.53 -8.64
CA THR A 100 7.62 10.88 -8.20
C THR A 100 6.72 11.91 -8.87
N TYR A 101 6.48 13.00 -8.14
CA TYR A 101 5.74 14.17 -8.62
C TYR A 101 6.43 15.42 -8.07
N ASP A 102 6.85 16.32 -8.98
CA ASP A 102 7.69 17.48 -8.70
C ASP A 102 8.99 17.15 -7.94
N GLY A 103 9.70 16.11 -8.39
CA GLY A 103 10.97 15.69 -7.79
C GLY A 103 10.85 15.02 -6.41
N LEU A 104 9.64 14.90 -5.88
CA LEU A 104 9.37 14.31 -4.57
C LEU A 104 8.56 13.02 -4.72
N ALA A 105 8.83 12.03 -3.87
CA ALA A 105 8.06 10.79 -3.84
C ALA A 105 6.57 11.05 -3.56
N VAL A 106 5.70 10.35 -4.29
CA VAL A 106 4.28 10.29 -3.97
C VAL A 106 4.09 9.39 -2.75
N SER A 107 3.48 9.90 -1.68
CA SER A 107 3.22 9.12 -0.46
C SER A 107 1.95 9.59 0.25
N ALA A 108 1.31 8.68 0.99
CA ALA A 108 0.13 9.00 1.79
C ALA A 108 0.42 10.03 2.90
N SER A 109 1.65 10.06 3.43
CA SER A 109 2.06 11.04 4.42
C SER A 109 2.12 12.45 3.83
N ARG A 110 2.64 12.61 2.61
CA ARG A 110 2.66 13.89 1.88
C ARG A 110 1.24 14.38 1.59
N VAL A 111 0.35 13.49 1.16
CA VAL A 111 -1.08 13.83 0.95
C VAL A 111 -1.71 14.35 2.25
N ARG A 112 -1.51 13.67 3.38
CA ARG A 112 -2.03 14.12 4.68
C ARG A 112 -1.44 15.47 5.10
N GLU A 113 -0.16 15.72 4.82
CA GLU A 113 0.49 17.00 5.12
C GLU A 113 -0.12 18.17 4.34
N LEU A 114 -0.35 18.01 3.04
CA LEU A 114 -1.03 19.02 2.23
C LEU A 114 -2.46 19.29 2.73
N ILE A 115 -3.19 18.25 3.12
CA ILE A 115 -4.52 18.39 3.74
C ILE A 115 -4.43 19.19 5.05
N ARG A 116 -3.42 18.93 5.89
CA ARG A 116 -3.18 19.67 7.13
C ARG A 116 -2.86 21.14 6.91
N MET A 117 -2.13 21.45 5.84
CA MET A 117 -1.80 22.82 5.44
C MET A 117 -2.93 23.53 4.68
N ASN A 118 -4.11 22.89 4.57
CA ASN A 118 -5.25 23.39 3.81
C ASN A 118 -4.94 23.62 2.30
N LYS A 119 -4.03 22.83 1.75
CA LYS A 119 -3.54 22.88 0.36
C LYS A 119 -4.09 21.72 -0.46
N ILE A 120 -5.42 21.53 -0.45
CA ILE A 120 -6.07 20.40 -1.14
C ILE A 120 -5.81 20.43 -2.64
N ASP A 121 -5.72 21.60 -3.27
CA ASP A 121 -5.46 21.72 -4.71
C ASP A 121 -4.12 21.08 -5.14
N GLU A 122 -3.11 21.13 -4.27
CA GLU A 122 -1.79 20.51 -4.51
C GLU A 122 -1.85 18.97 -4.46
N VAL A 123 -2.92 18.39 -3.88
CA VAL A 123 -3.09 16.93 -3.80
C VAL A 123 -3.44 16.33 -5.16
N LYS A 124 -4.01 17.11 -6.09
CA LYS A 124 -4.50 16.61 -7.39
C LYS A 124 -3.43 15.85 -8.19
N GLY A 125 -2.17 16.29 -8.14
CA GLY A 125 -1.05 15.64 -8.81
C GLY A 125 -0.54 14.36 -8.13
N LEU A 126 -0.96 14.09 -6.89
CA LEU A 126 -0.44 13.01 -6.06
C LEU A 126 -1.37 11.80 -5.97
N VAL A 127 -2.63 11.94 -6.37
CA VAL A 127 -3.66 10.92 -6.17
C VAL A 127 -4.47 10.69 -7.46
N PRO A 128 -5.07 9.51 -7.65
CA PRO A 128 -6.01 9.30 -8.73
C PRO A 128 -7.18 10.29 -8.67
N GLU A 129 -7.74 10.61 -9.83
CA GLU A 129 -8.85 11.56 -9.94
C GLU A 129 -10.06 11.17 -9.07
N SER A 130 -10.36 9.87 -8.92
CA SER A 130 -11.44 9.41 -8.03
C SER A 130 -11.19 9.79 -6.56
N THR A 131 -9.93 9.72 -6.11
CA THR A 131 -9.53 10.16 -4.76
C THR A 131 -9.60 11.67 -4.63
N TYR A 132 -9.15 12.43 -5.64
CA TYR A 132 -9.21 13.89 -5.59
C TYR A 132 -10.65 14.40 -5.55
N ARG A 133 -11.54 13.87 -6.40
CA ARG A 133 -12.98 14.20 -6.36
C ARG A 133 -13.61 13.91 -5.01
N PHE A 134 -13.25 12.78 -4.40
CA PHE A 134 -13.72 12.46 -3.05
C PHE A 134 -13.25 13.48 -2.02
N LEU A 135 -11.99 13.91 -2.05
CA LEU A 135 -11.48 14.93 -1.12
C LEU A 135 -12.19 16.29 -1.26
N LEU A 136 -12.80 16.58 -2.42
CA LEU A 136 -13.59 17.79 -2.65
C LEU A 136 -15.07 17.65 -2.23
N SER A 137 -15.52 16.44 -1.89
CA SER A 137 -16.92 16.17 -1.59
C SER A 137 -17.28 16.50 -0.12
N SER A 138 -18.58 16.61 0.16
CA SER A 138 -19.06 16.87 1.53
C SER A 138 -18.78 15.70 2.46
N GLU A 139 -18.78 14.48 1.93
CA GLU A 139 -18.53 13.24 2.67
C GLU A 139 -17.08 13.17 3.21
N ALA A 140 -16.11 13.82 2.54
CA ALA A 140 -14.73 13.85 3.00
C ALA A 140 -14.46 14.88 4.11
N GLN A 141 -15.38 15.79 4.41
CA GLN A 141 -15.16 16.90 5.35
C GLN A 141 -14.80 16.40 6.76
N GLU A 142 -15.50 15.39 7.27
CA GLU A 142 -15.20 14.79 8.58
C GLU A 142 -13.80 14.16 8.60
N ILE A 143 -13.40 13.50 7.51
CA ILE A 143 -12.08 12.87 7.38
C ILE A 143 -10.98 13.93 7.32
N ILE A 144 -11.18 14.99 6.53
CA ILE A 144 -10.26 16.12 6.41
C ILE A 144 -10.06 16.79 7.75
N LYS A 145 -11.15 17.06 8.48
CA LYS A 145 -11.12 17.63 9.82
C LYS A 145 -10.35 16.74 10.79
N HIS A 146 -10.56 15.43 10.75
CA HIS A 146 -9.80 14.48 11.56
C HIS A 146 -8.30 14.52 11.23
N ILE A 147 -7.94 14.53 9.94
CA ILE A 147 -6.54 14.65 9.50
C ILE A 147 -5.91 15.95 10.01
N GLN A 148 -6.62 17.07 9.93
CA GLN A 148 -6.18 18.38 10.41
C GLN A 148 -5.99 18.41 11.94
N LEU A 149 -6.95 17.88 12.70
CA LEU A 149 -6.89 17.85 14.17
C LEU A 149 -5.79 16.92 14.70
N SER A 150 -5.47 15.83 13.99
CA SER A 150 -4.38 14.92 14.38
C SER A 150 -3.00 15.59 14.44
N TYR A 151 -2.83 16.75 13.78
CA TYR A 151 -1.61 17.54 13.80
C TYR A 151 -1.43 18.38 15.06
N GLN A 152 -2.54 18.82 15.67
CA GLN A 152 -2.54 19.78 16.79
C GLN A 152 -2.24 19.13 18.15
N ARG A 153 -2.01 17.81 18.20
CA ARG A 153 -1.68 17.08 19.44
C ARG A 153 -0.17 16.99 19.72
N HIS A 154 0.62 17.92 19.19
CA HIS A 154 2.03 18.10 19.56
C HIS A 154 2.22 19.43 20.28
#